data_AF-A0A5A9FEV8-F1
#
_entry.id   AF-A0A5A9FEV8-F1
#
_cell.length_a   1.000
_cell.length_b   1.000
_cell.length_c   1.000
_cell.angle_alpha   90.00
_cell.angle_beta   90.00
_cell.angle_gamma   90.00
#
_symmetry.space_group_name_H-M   'P 1'
#
loop_
_entity.id
_entity.type
_entity.pdbx_description
1 polymer ?
#
loop_
_entity_poly.entity_id
_entity_poly.type
_entity_poly.pdbx_seq_one_letter_code
_entity_poly.pdbx_strand_id
1 'polypeptide(L)'
;MTFNDRHHDTGRPPDRNQSSTHSSPMGRIIEMAFSGLWVIKRQGVLTEAGGRLYWPDRQSLERAASQAGIPLSDVVVHTGRLDADSR
;
A
#
# COMPACT_ATOMS: atom_id res chain seq x y z
N MET A 1 45.55 48.09 -15.97
CA MET A 1 46.10 46.74 -16.24
C MET A 1 45.05 45.71 -15.84
N THR A 2 44.54 45.03 -16.86
CA THR A 2 43.56 43.93 -16.91
C THR A 2 44.18 42.61 -16.48
N PHE A 3 43.42 41.68 -15.86
CA PHE A 3 43.37 40.19 -16.05
C PHE A 3 42.18 39.67 -15.19
N ASN A 4 41.01 39.26 -15.73
CA ASN A 4 40.62 37.94 -16.31
C ASN A 4 40.92 36.75 -15.36
N ASP A 5 40.14 35.67 -15.18
CA ASP A 5 38.92 35.11 -15.78
C ASP A 5 38.59 33.80 -14.98
N ARG A 6 37.38 33.27 -15.13
CA ARG A 6 36.94 31.84 -14.98
C ARG A 6 36.48 31.28 -13.64
N HIS A 7 35.15 31.17 -13.56
CA HIS A 7 34.41 29.90 -13.66
C HIS A 7 35.11 28.63 -13.11
N HIS A 8 34.62 28.14 -11.98
CA HIS A 8 34.35 26.71 -11.76
C HIS A 8 32.87 26.63 -11.35
N ASP A 9 31.96 26.67 -12.32
CA ASP A 9 31.26 25.47 -12.76
C ASP A 9 31.98 24.16 -12.36
N THR A 10 31.46 23.53 -11.32
CA THR A 10 31.61 22.08 -11.15
C THR A 10 30.24 21.55 -10.83
N GLY A 11 29.50 21.30 -11.91
CA GLY A 11 28.16 20.74 -11.95
C GLY A 11 27.89 19.73 -10.83
N ARG A 12 27.07 20.15 -9.87
CA ARG A 12 26.21 19.20 -9.19
C ARG A 12 25.18 18.79 -10.23
N PRO A 13 25.18 17.54 -10.74
CA PRO A 13 24.08 17.11 -11.58
C PRO A 13 22.79 17.33 -10.77
N PRO A 14 21.72 17.88 -11.37
CA PRO A 14 20.43 17.84 -10.73
C PRO A 14 20.18 16.37 -10.40
N ASP A 15 19.82 16.10 -9.14
CA ASP A 15 19.43 14.79 -8.65
C ASP A 15 18.16 14.37 -9.44
N ARG A 16 18.39 13.86 -10.65
CA ARG A 16 17.36 13.56 -11.65
C ARG A 16 16.69 12.21 -11.37
N ASN A 17 16.89 11.67 -10.18
CA ASN A 17 16.44 10.31 -9.84
C ASN A 17 15.59 10.24 -8.56
N GLN A 18 15.21 11.37 -7.98
CA GLN A 18 14.10 11.43 -7.01
C GLN A 18 12.74 11.47 -7.70
N SER A 19 12.56 10.71 -8.79
CA SER A 19 11.29 10.03 -8.99
C SER A 19 11.25 8.84 -8.04
N SER A 20 11.25 9.11 -6.72
CA SER A 20 10.58 8.21 -5.81
C SER A 20 9.13 8.26 -6.25
N THR A 21 8.77 7.37 -7.16
CA THR A 21 7.40 6.96 -7.39
C THR A 21 6.93 6.60 -6.00
N HIS A 22 6.28 7.54 -5.31
CA HIS A 22 5.63 7.29 -4.05
C HIS A 22 4.44 6.44 -4.44
N SER A 23 4.71 5.15 -4.69
CA SER A 23 3.70 4.15 -4.98
C SER A 23 2.69 4.31 -3.87
N SER A 24 1.50 4.77 -4.23
CA SER A 24 0.40 4.97 -3.29
C SER A 24 0.37 3.77 -2.35
N PRO A 25 0.44 3.98 -1.03
CA PRO A 25 0.69 2.88 -0.11
C PRO A 25 -0.37 1.81 -0.31
N MET A 26 0.04 0.58 -0.62
CA MET A 26 -0.90 -0.48 -0.96
C MET A 26 -1.69 -0.94 0.28
N GLY A 27 -2.96 -1.27 0.08
CA GLY A 27 -3.77 -1.94 1.10
C GLY A 27 -3.37 -3.40 1.21
N ARG A 28 -3.25 -3.92 2.43
CA ARG A 28 -3.09 -5.35 2.69
C ARG A 28 -4.45 -5.96 2.98
N ILE A 29 -4.71 -7.10 2.36
CA ILE A 29 -5.89 -7.91 2.67
C ILE A 29 -5.60 -8.71 3.94
N ILE A 30 -6.51 -8.64 4.91
CA ILE A 30 -6.42 -9.42 6.14
C ILE A 30 -7.69 -10.25 6.28
N GLU A 31 -7.54 -11.56 6.45
CA GLU A 31 -8.61 -12.45 6.88
C GLU A 31 -8.60 -12.57 8.41
N MET A 32 -9.72 -12.20 9.02
CA MET A 32 -10.00 -12.34 10.44
C MET A 32 -10.51 -13.75 10.72
N ALA A 33 -9.61 -14.70 10.95
CA ALA A 33 -9.93 -16.13 11.00
C ALA A 33 -11.09 -16.50 11.95
N PHE A 34 -11.20 -15.86 13.11
CA PHE A 34 -12.26 -16.14 14.08
C PHE A 34 -13.66 -15.74 13.59
N SER A 35 -13.77 -14.61 12.88
CA SER A 35 -15.06 -14.09 12.40
C SER A 35 -15.35 -14.41 10.94
N GLY A 36 -14.36 -14.92 10.20
CA GLY A 36 -14.42 -15.08 8.75
C GLY A 36 -14.48 -13.75 7.98
N LEU A 37 -14.25 -12.62 8.64
CA LEU A 37 -14.35 -11.30 8.01
C LEU A 37 -13.06 -10.91 7.31
N TRP A 38 -13.22 -10.19 6.21
CA TRP A 38 -12.13 -9.68 5.40
C TRP A 38 -12.02 -8.17 5.57
N VAL A 39 -10.80 -7.66 5.78
CA VAL A 39 -10.56 -6.22 6.00
C VAL A 39 -9.35 -5.72 5.21
N ILE A 40 -9.28 -4.41 4.97
CA ILE A 40 -8.15 -3.75 4.33
C ILE A 40 -7.36 -2.96 5.38
N LYS A 41 -6.05 -3.20 5.48
CA LYS A 41 -5.15 -2.37 6.28
C LYS A 41 -4.21 -1.57 5.39
N ARG A 42 -4.18 -0.25 5.56
CA ARG A 42 -3.30 0.67 4.82
C ARG A 42 -2.63 1.60 5.81
N GLN A 43 -1.31 1.77 5.72
CA GLN A 43 -0.53 2.68 6.58
C GLN A 43 -0.82 2.49 8.10
N GLY A 44 -1.07 1.26 8.54
CA GLY A 44 -1.30 0.97 9.96
C GLY A 44 -2.77 1.00 10.41
N VAL A 45 -3.70 1.50 9.59
CA VAL A 45 -5.11 1.65 9.96
C VAL A 45 -6.04 0.81 9.08
N LEU A 46 -7.23 0.48 9.59
CA LEU A 46 -8.30 -0.09 8.78
C LEU A 46 -8.77 0.95 7.77
N THR A 47 -8.91 0.53 6.53
CA THR A 47 -9.26 1.40 5.41
C THR A 47 -10.67 1.10 4.96
N GLU A 48 -11.47 2.16 4.91
CA GLU A 48 -12.82 2.08 4.35
C GLU A 48 -12.75 1.95 2.82
N ALA A 49 -13.56 1.05 2.26
CA ALA A 49 -13.83 1.00 0.84
C ALA A 49 -15.34 0.94 0.61
N GLY A 50 -15.88 1.82 -0.22
CA GLY A 50 -17.33 1.86 -0.49
C GLY A 50 -18.21 1.97 0.76
N GLY A 51 -17.81 2.75 1.78
CA GLY A 51 -18.61 2.94 2.99
C GLY A 51 -18.48 1.84 4.04
N ARG A 52 -17.62 0.84 3.84
CA ARG A 52 -17.49 -0.34 4.72
C ARG A 52 -16.04 -0.60 5.11
N LEU A 53 -15.86 -1.15 6.31
CA LEU A 53 -14.55 -1.55 6.85
C LEU A 53 -14.30 -3.06 6.79
N TYR A 54 -15.34 -3.86 6.57
CA TYR A 54 -15.27 -5.31 6.56
C TYR A 54 -16.22 -5.94 5.54
N TRP A 55 -15.86 -7.14 5.07
CA TRP A 55 -16.60 -7.92 4.07
C TRP A 55 -16.71 -9.39 4.49
N PRO A 56 -17.75 -10.09 4.03
CA PRO A 56 -17.94 -11.51 4.32
C PRO A 56 -17.00 -12.41 3.50
N ASP A 57 -16.46 -11.93 2.39
CA ASP A 57 -15.60 -12.70 1.49
C ASP A 57 -14.55 -11.82 0.80
N ARG A 58 -13.46 -12.46 0.35
CA ARG A 58 -12.33 -11.80 -0.33
C ARG A 58 -12.75 -11.09 -1.61
N GLN A 59 -13.59 -11.72 -2.44
CA GLN A 59 -13.95 -11.20 -3.75
C GLN A 59 -14.78 -9.90 -3.65
N SER A 60 -15.66 -9.83 -2.65
CA SER A 60 -16.43 -8.62 -2.35
C SER A 60 -15.55 -7.49 -1.84
N LEU A 61 -14.52 -7.79 -1.05
CA LEU A 61 -13.51 -6.81 -0.63
C LEU A 61 -12.69 -6.30 -1.82
N GLU A 62 -12.19 -7.18 -2.67
CA GLU A 62 -11.38 -6.81 -3.85
C GLU A 62 -12.17 -5.93 -4.83
N ARG A 63 -13.45 -6.25 -5.03
CA ARG A 63 -14.36 -5.40 -5.83
C ARG A 63 -14.52 -4.01 -5.21
N ALA A 64 -14.77 -3.93 -3.90
CA ALA A 64 -14.92 -2.65 -3.21
C ALA A 64 -13.63 -1.81 -3.25
N ALA A 65 -12.47 -2.43 -3.06
CA ALA A 65 -11.18 -1.77 -3.17
C ALA A 65 -10.92 -1.25 -4.59
N SER A 66 -11.23 -2.06 -5.62
CA SER A 66 -11.10 -1.67 -7.02
C SER A 66 -11.99 -0.47 -7.36
N GLN A 67 -13.24 -0.48 -6.88
CA GLN A 67 -14.18 0.64 -7.04
C GLN A 67 -13.71 1.90 -6.31
N ALA A 68 -13.04 1.75 -5.16
CA ALA A 68 -12.49 2.84 -4.37
C ALA A 68 -11.09 3.31 -4.85
N GLY A 69 -10.52 2.69 -5.89
CA GLY A 69 -9.16 3.01 -6.36
C GLY A 69 -8.05 2.68 -5.36
N ILE A 70 -8.27 1.71 -4.47
CA ILE A 70 -7.29 1.27 -3.48
C ILE A 70 -6.47 0.13 -4.08
N PRO A 71 -5.18 0.33 -4.39
CA PRO A 71 -4.33 -0.76 -4.84
C PRO A 71 -4.12 -1.74 -3.70
N LEU A 72 -4.37 -3.03 -3.95
CA LEU A 72 -4.19 -4.10 -2.97
C LEU A 72 -2.88 -4.86 -3.22
N SER A 73 -2.25 -5.30 -2.14
CA SER A 73 -1.12 -6.24 -2.18
C SER A 73 -1.63 -7.65 -2.44
N ASP A 74 -0.88 -8.43 -3.23
CA ASP A 74 -1.18 -9.84 -3.51
C ASP A 74 -0.98 -10.75 -2.28
N VAL A 75 -0.36 -10.24 -1.21
CA VAL A 75 -0.14 -10.98 0.03
C VAL A 75 -1.33 -10.81 0.97
N VAL A 76 -2.00 -11.92 1.24
CA VAL A 76 -3.07 -12.00 2.25
C VAL A 76 -2.47 -12.36 3.61
N VAL A 77 -2.90 -11.66 4.65
CA VAL A 77 -2.54 -11.98 6.04
C VAL A 77 -3.71 -12.73 6.68
N HIS A 78 -3.46 -13.94 7.16
CA HIS A 78 -4.42 -14.71 7.95
C HIS A 78 -4.10 -14.50 9.43
N THR A 79 -5.02 -13.92 10.22
CA THR A 79 -4.76 -13.60 11.63
C THR A 79 -4.80 -14.80 12.57
N GLY A 80 -5.11 -15.98 12.05
CA GLY A 80 -5.06 -17.22 12.76
C GLY A 80 -5.43 -18.37 11.84
N ARG A 81 -5.46 -19.56 12.42
CA ARG A 81 -5.96 -20.77 11.79
C ARG A 81 -7.01 -21.30 12.76
N LEU A 82 -8.27 -21.30 12.36
CA LEU A 82 -9.20 -22.24 13.00
C LEU A 82 -8.77 -23.59 12.44
N ASP A 83 -7.91 -24.31 13.16
CA ASP A 83 -7.81 -25.73 12.94
C ASP A 83 -9.21 -26.28 13.23
N ALA A 84 -9.98 -26.55 12.17
CA ALA A 84 -11.24 -27.29 12.25
C ALA A 84 -11.02 -28.76 12.69
N ASP A 85 -9.77 -29.11 13.01
CA ASP A 85 -9.34 -30.38 13.57
C ASP A 85 -9.02 -30.19 15.06
N SER A 86 -10.07 -29.98 15.84
CA SER A 86 -10.04 -30.28 17.27
C SER A 86 -11.31 -31.04 17.61
N ARG A 87 -11.26 -32.30 17.19
CA ARG A 87 -11.83 -33.50 17.81
C ARG A 87 -13.35 -33.71 17.79
#